data_AF-A0A2W4P0I2-F1
#
_entry.id   AF-A0A2W4P0I2-F1
#
_cell.length_a   1.000
_cell.length_b   1.000
_cell.length_c   1.000
_cell.angle_alpha   90.00
_cell.angle_beta   90.00
_cell.angle_gamma   90.00
#
_symmetry.space_group_name_H-M   'P 1'
#
loop_
_entity.id
_entity.type
_entity.pdbx_description
1 polymer ?
#
loop_
_entity_poly.entity_id
_entity_poly.type
_entity_poly.pdbx_seq_one_letter_code
_entity_poly.pdbx_strand_id
1 'polypeptide(L)'
;MSRRGEPGLQRWLAGREGDWARLPHAIEAFERRRDHTAGEALAVIELYRSLGRDLSIARRALPASRITQALEDHYARLHSIIYRKPHRWRERLLGLFREEVPATMRELAAPLACVTLLFVLSAAAGGWLVMRHPELIALFASEQMINGVQQGNLWTEGLLNVVPSS
;
A
#
# COMPACT_ATOMS: atom_id res chain seq x y z
N MET A 1 -37.14 41.10 16.26
CA MET A 1 -37.57 40.26 15.12
C MET A 1 -36.80 38.93 15.16
N SER A 2 -37.44 37.82 15.56
CA SER A 2 -37.15 36.41 15.20
C SER A 2 -37.71 35.45 16.25
N ARG A 3 -38.99 35.08 16.12
CA ARG A 3 -39.64 33.97 16.87
C ARG A 3 -40.62 33.18 15.99
N ARG A 4 -40.40 33.18 14.67
CA ARG A 4 -41.30 32.53 13.69
C ARG A 4 -40.76 31.21 13.12
N GLY A 5 -39.52 30.82 13.46
CA GLY A 5 -38.87 29.59 12.96
C GLY A 5 -38.96 28.36 13.87
N GLU A 6 -39.23 28.53 15.16
CA GLU A 6 -39.17 27.44 16.16
C GLU A 6 -40.20 26.31 15.96
N PRO A 7 -41.49 26.57 15.67
CA PRO A 7 -42.47 25.49 15.56
C PRO A 7 -42.33 24.67 14.27
N GLY A 8 -41.68 25.21 13.23
CA GLY A 8 -41.34 24.47 12.01
C GLY A 8 -40.12 23.58 12.22
N LEU A 9 -39.10 24.10 12.90
CA LEU A 9 -37.89 23.36 13.26
C LEU A 9 -38.20 22.19 14.19
N GLN A 10 -39.02 22.38 15.22
CA GLN A 10 -39.39 21.30 16.14
C GLN A 10 -40.21 20.20 15.47
N ARG A 11 -41.14 20.55 14.56
CA ARG A 11 -41.87 19.55 13.76
C ARG A 11 -40.97 18.76 12.82
N TRP A 12 -39.99 19.44 12.20
CA TRP A 12 -38.99 18.76 11.38
C TRP A 12 -38.10 17.83 12.21
N LEU A 13 -37.63 18.28 13.38
CA LEU A 13 -36.83 17.47 14.30
C LEU A 13 -37.60 16.22 14.75
N ALA A 14 -38.85 16.37 15.20
CA ALA A 14 -39.69 15.25 15.62
C ALA A 14 -39.97 14.25 14.49
N GLY A 15 -40.07 14.73 13.25
CA GLY A 15 -40.25 13.87 12.08
C GLY A 15 -38.98 13.12 11.65
N ARG A 16 -37.79 13.67 11.95
CA ARG A 16 -36.50 13.13 11.49
C ARG A 16 -35.74 12.31 12.54
N GLU A 17 -36.06 12.49 13.81
CA GLU A 17 -35.39 11.78 14.91
C GLU A 17 -35.46 10.25 14.75
N GLY A 18 -36.61 9.73 14.32
CA GLY A 18 -36.79 8.30 14.04
C GLY A 18 -35.97 7.79 12.84
N ASP A 19 -35.79 8.62 11.81
CA ASP A 19 -34.95 8.27 10.65
C ASP A 19 -33.47 8.25 11.07
N TRP A 20 -33.03 9.26 11.81
CA TRP A 20 -31.65 9.38 12.26
C TRP A 20 -31.25 8.30 13.26
N ALA A 21 -32.16 7.85 14.12
CA ALA A 21 -31.90 6.75 15.04
C ALA A 21 -31.60 5.42 14.31
N ARG A 22 -32.08 5.25 13.07
CA ARG A 22 -31.86 4.03 12.26
C ARG A 22 -30.62 4.09 11.37
N LEU A 23 -30.11 5.30 11.09
CA LEU A 23 -28.92 5.52 10.26
C LEU A 23 -27.68 4.75 10.74
N PRO A 24 -27.29 4.76 12.03
CA PRO A 24 -26.09 4.05 12.48
C PRO A 24 -26.14 2.56 12.15
N HIS A 25 -27.28 1.91 12.38
CA HIS A 25 -27.45 0.49 12.12
C HIS A 25 -27.43 0.16 10.62
N ALA A 26 -28.04 1.01 9.79
CA ALA A 26 -27.98 0.86 8.34
C ALA A 26 -26.53 1.01 7.83
N ILE A 27 -25.81 2.05 8.28
CA ILE A 27 -24.42 2.32 7.91
C ILE A 27 -23.52 1.15 8.35
N GLU A 28 -23.67 0.64 9.57
CA GLU A 28 -22.88 -0.49 10.06
C GLU A 28 -23.14 -1.78 9.27
N ALA A 29 -24.38 -2.03 8.86
CA ALA A 29 -24.71 -3.17 8.00
C ALA A 29 -24.03 -3.09 6.63
N PHE A 30 -23.92 -1.88 6.07
CA PHE A 30 -23.16 -1.63 4.83
C PHE A 30 -21.64 -1.71 5.06
N GLU A 31 -21.11 -1.26 6.20
CA GLU A 31 -19.67 -1.37 6.49
C GLU A 31 -19.19 -2.83 6.62
N ARG A 32 -20.02 -3.71 7.19
CA ARG A 32 -19.67 -5.12 7.44
C ARG A 32 -19.70 -5.99 6.18
N ARG A 33 -20.65 -5.76 5.27
CA ARG A 33 -20.77 -6.53 4.02
C ARG A 33 -19.93 -5.87 2.93
N ARG A 34 -19.16 -6.66 2.15
CA ARG A 34 -18.37 -6.13 1.02
C ARG A 34 -18.99 -6.38 -0.35
N ASP A 35 -19.98 -7.26 -0.42
CA ASP A 35 -20.68 -7.60 -1.65
C ASP A 35 -22.03 -6.88 -1.66
N HIS A 36 -22.07 -5.74 -2.36
CA HIS A 36 -23.27 -4.95 -2.53
C HIS A 36 -23.82 -5.10 -3.94
N THR A 37 -25.13 -5.32 -4.04
CA THR A 37 -25.82 -5.30 -5.33
C THR A 37 -25.93 -3.85 -5.84
N ALA A 38 -26.06 -3.65 -7.15
CA ALA A 38 -26.28 -2.31 -7.73
C ALA A 38 -27.46 -1.55 -7.08
N GLY A 39 -28.54 -2.26 -6.72
CA GLY A 39 -29.67 -1.66 -6.00
C GLY A 39 -29.35 -1.21 -4.58
N GLU A 40 -28.53 -1.96 -3.85
CA GLU A 40 -28.04 -1.59 -2.51
C GLU A 40 -27.11 -0.35 -2.60
N ALA A 41 -26.25 -0.28 -3.62
CA ALA A 41 -25.38 0.86 -3.86
C ALA A 41 -26.17 2.15 -4.17
N LEU A 42 -27.23 2.05 -4.98
CA LEU A 42 -28.13 3.18 -5.26
C LEU A 42 -28.87 3.64 -4.01
N ALA A 43 -29.34 2.71 -3.17
CA ALA A 43 -29.99 3.02 -1.90
C ALA A 43 -29.04 3.79 -0.94
N VAL A 44 -27.76 3.40 -0.88
CA VAL A 44 -26.73 4.10 -0.11
C VAL A 44 -26.48 5.52 -0.63
N ILE A 45 -26.44 5.72 -1.95
CA ILE A 45 -26.28 7.04 -2.56
C ILE A 45 -27.48 7.94 -2.24
N GLU A 46 -28.70 7.42 -2.29
CA GLU A 46 -29.89 8.20 -1.93
C GLU A 46 -29.90 8.56 -0.44
N LEU A 47 -29.47 7.64 0.43
CA LEU A 47 -29.27 7.90 1.86
C LEU A 47 -28.24 9.01 2.10
N TYR A 48 -27.16 9.02 1.33
CA TYR A 48 -26.15 10.06 1.40
C TYR A 48 -26.67 11.43 0.98
N ARG A 49 -27.45 11.49 -0.11
CA ARG A 49 -28.08 12.73 -0.58
C ARG A 49 -29.13 13.25 0.40
N SER A 50 -29.92 12.36 1.02
CA SER A 50 -30.92 12.75 2.02
C SER A 50 -30.25 13.29 3.29
N LEU A 51 -29.21 12.61 3.78
CA LEU A 51 -28.44 13.05 4.95
C LEU A 51 -27.71 14.39 4.69
N GLY A 52 -27.16 14.59 3.50
CA GLY A 52 -26.56 15.88 3.13
C GLY A 52 -27.56 17.03 3.14
N ARG A 53 -28.81 16.79 2.71
CA ARG A 53 -29.89 17.79 2.80
C ARG A 53 -30.19 18.13 4.26
N ASP A 54 -30.40 17.12 5.10
CA ASP A 54 -30.70 17.29 6.52
C ASP A 54 -29.56 18.01 7.25
N LEU A 55 -28.31 17.67 6.97
CA LEU A 55 -27.13 18.34 7.52
C LEU A 55 -27.07 19.82 7.11
N SER A 56 -27.41 20.15 5.86
CA SER A 56 -27.43 21.55 5.40
C SER A 56 -28.49 22.40 6.11
N ILE A 57 -29.61 21.77 6.53
CA ILE A 57 -30.67 22.41 7.29
C ILE A 57 -30.23 22.54 8.76
N ALA A 58 -29.66 21.48 9.34
CA ALA A 58 -29.14 21.46 10.70
C ALA A 58 -28.02 22.50 10.92
N ARG A 59 -27.05 22.62 10.00
CA ARG A 59 -26.01 23.65 10.08
C ARG A 59 -26.56 25.08 10.05
N ARG A 60 -27.63 25.32 9.29
CA ARG A 60 -28.26 26.65 9.19
C ARG A 60 -29.13 26.99 10.39
N ALA A 61 -29.86 26.02 10.93
CA ALA A 61 -30.77 26.24 12.05
C ALA A 61 -30.09 26.11 13.42
N LEU A 62 -29.09 25.22 13.54
CA LEU A 62 -28.49 24.77 14.80
C LEU A 62 -26.96 24.55 14.63
N PRO A 63 -26.17 25.59 14.30
CA PRO A 63 -24.76 25.45 13.91
C PRO A 63 -23.83 24.84 14.98
N ALA A 64 -24.15 24.97 16.27
CA ALA A 64 -23.34 24.45 17.39
C ALA A 64 -24.05 23.35 18.21
N SER A 65 -25.07 22.71 17.63
CA SER A 65 -25.82 21.64 18.31
C SER A 65 -25.14 20.28 18.19
N ARG A 66 -25.32 19.44 19.21
CA ARG A 66 -24.93 18.01 19.20
C ARG A 66 -25.57 17.25 18.05
N ILE A 67 -26.78 17.65 17.62
CA ILE A 67 -27.49 17.04 16.49
C ILE A 67 -26.71 17.24 15.19
N THR A 68 -26.20 18.46 14.97
CA THR A 68 -25.42 18.79 13.78
C THR A 68 -24.11 17.99 13.76
N GLN A 69 -23.40 17.90 14.89
CA GLN A 69 -22.18 17.09 15.00
C GLN A 69 -22.45 15.61 14.73
N ALA A 70 -23.52 15.05 15.31
CA ALA A 70 -23.89 13.67 15.03
C ALA A 70 -24.16 13.46 13.54
N LEU A 71 -24.91 14.34 12.88
CA LEU A 71 -25.18 14.23 11.44
C LEU A 71 -23.90 14.35 10.58
N GLU A 72 -22.95 15.18 10.99
CA GLU A 72 -21.63 15.29 10.33
C GLU A 72 -20.85 13.99 10.40
N ASP A 73 -20.81 13.34 11.57
CA ASP A 73 -20.13 12.06 11.75
C ASP A 73 -20.73 10.96 10.87
N HIS A 74 -22.07 10.86 10.83
CA HIS A 74 -22.76 9.91 9.96
C HIS A 74 -22.49 10.20 8.47
N TYR A 75 -22.45 11.48 8.08
CA TYR A 75 -22.16 11.89 6.71
C TYR A 75 -20.72 11.56 6.32
N ALA A 76 -19.75 11.78 7.20
CA ALA A 76 -18.35 11.45 6.98
C ALA A 76 -18.15 9.93 6.81
N ARG A 77 -18.80 9.11 7.66
CA ARG A 77 -18.77 7.64 7.54
C ARG A 77 -19.34 7.18 6.20
N LEU A 78 -20.51 7.70 5.82
CA LEU A 78 -21.16 7.32 4.56
C LEU A 78 -20.37 7.78 3.32
N HIS A 79 -19.75 8.96 3.38
CA HIS A 79 -18.84 9.44 2.34
C HIS A 79 -17.65 8.49 2.17
N SER A 80 -17.08 8.00 3.28
CA SER A 80 -15.97 7.05 3.24
C SER A 80 -16.35 5.72 2.59
N ILE A 81 -17.61 5.26 2.73
CA ILE A 81 -18.13 4.04 2.11
C ILE A 81 -18.28 4.23 0.60
N ILE A 82 -18.90 5.32 0.16
CA ILE A 82 -19.16 5.60 -1.26
C ILE A 82 -17.85 5.81 -2.04
N TYR A 83 -16.90 6.51 -1.45
CA TYR A 83 -15.62 6.83 -2.09
C TYR A 83 -14.50 5.83 -1.79
N ARG A 84 -14.81 4.73 -1.08
CA ARG A 84 -13.82 3.66 -0.87
C ARG A 84 -13.49 3.02 -2.21
N LYS A 85 -12.27 3.24 -2.72
CA LYS A 85 -11.76 2.51 -3.90
C LYS A 85 -11.94 1.01 -3.64
N PRO A 86 -12.61 0.24 -4.54
CA PRO A 86 -12.75 -1.20 -4.36
C PRO A 86 -11.36 -1.79 -4.26
N HIS A 87 -11.02 -2.30 -3.08
CA HIS A 87 -9.70 -2.82 -2.79
C HIS A 87 -9.58 -4.23 -3.38
N ARG A 88 -9.56 -4.31 -4.71
CA ARG A 88 -9.25 -5.53 -5.46
C ARG A 88 -7.75 -5.78 -5.39
N TRP A 89 -7.27 -6.06 -4.18
CA TRP A 89 -5.87 -6.26 -3.87
C TRP A 89 -5.23 -7.33 -4.76
N ARG A 90 -6.00 -8.36 -5.15
CA ARG A 90 -5.55 -9.41 -6.09
C ARG A 90 -5.27 -8.88 -7.48
N GLU A 91 -6.16 -8.06 -8.04
CA GLU A 91 -5.97 -7.46 -9.37
C GLU A 91 -4.83 -6.45 -9.37
N ARG A 92 -4.70 -5.67 -8.29
CA ARG A 92 -3.59 -4.74 -8.11
C ARG A 92 -2.25 -5.45 -7.96
N LEU A 93 -2.21 -6.56 -7.23
CA LEU A 93 -1.01 -7.38 -7.06
C LEU A 93 -0.62 -8.03 -8.41
N LEU A 94 -1.60 -8.54 -9.16
CA LEU A 94 -1.38 -9.07 -10.51
C LEU A 94 -0.87 -7.99 -11.47
N GLY A 95 -1.43 -6.78 -11.42
CA GLY A 95 -0.93 -5.63 -12.19
C GLY A 95 0.50 -5.25 -11.84
N LEU A 96 0.83 -5.19 -10.55
CA LEU A 96 2.19 -4.95 -10.06
C LEU A 96 3.20 -5.95 -10.64
N PHE A 97 2.94 -7.26 -10.51
CA PHE A 97 3.85 -8.30 -10.99
C PHE A 97 3.91 -8.40 -12.51
N ARG A 98 2.81 -8.09 -13.22
CA ARG A 98 2.73 -8.24 -14.67
C ARG A 98 3.17 -7.01 -15.45
N GLU A 99 2.97 -5.82 -14.91
CA GLU A 99 3.15 -4.56 -15.62
C GLU A 99 4.27 -3.73 -15.01
N GLU A 100 4.20 -3.46 -13.71
CA GLU A 100 5.14 -2.54 -13.04
C GLU A 100 6.54 -3.15 -12.87
N VAL A 101 6.63 -4.42 -12.45
CA VAL A 101 7.92 -5.10 -12.24
C VAL A 101 8.71 -5.26 -13.56
N PRO A 102 8.11 -5.76 -14.67
CA PRO A 102 8.85 -5.89 -15.93
C PRO A 102 9.21 -4.54 -16.56
N ALA A 103 8.36 -3.52 -16.42
CA ALA A 103 8.66 -2.18 -16.90
C ALA A 103 9.89 -1.60 -16.17
N THR A 104 9.90 -1.67 -14.84
CA THR A 104 11.02 -1.18 -14.02
C THR A 104 12.32 -1.94 -14.32
N MET A 105 12.26 -3.26 -14.51
CA MET A 105 13.42 -4.07 -14.90
C MET A 105 13.99 -3.64 -16.27
N ARG A 106 13.13 -3.27 -17.22
CA ARG A 106 13.57 -2.78 -18.54
C ARG A 106 14.23 -1.41 -18.47
N GLU A 107 13.74 -0.52 -17.61
CA GLU A 107 14.36 0.79 -17.37
C GLU A 107 15.75 0.64 -16.73
N LEU A 108 15.91 -0.30 -15.80
CA LEU A 108 17.17 -0.58 -15.12
C LEU A 108 18.14 -1.46 -15.94
N ALA A 109 17.71 -2.00 -17.08
CA ALA A 109 18.50 -2.93 -17.86
C ALA A 109 19.80 -2.30 -18.39
N ALA A 110 19.77 -1.04 -18.83
CA ALA A 110 20.96 -0.36 -19.37
C ALA A 110 22.02 -0.07 -18.29
N PRO A 111 21.68 0.52 -17.12
CA PRO A 111 22.62 0.64 -16.00
C PRO A 111 23.17 -0.71 -15.54
N LEU A 112 22.31 -1.73 -15.43
CA LEU A 112 22.71 -3.06 -14.98
C LEU A 112 23.69 -3.70 -15.98
N ALA A 113 23.42 -3.60 -17.28
CA ALA A 113 24.31 -4.06 -18.33
C ALA A 113 25.68 -3.36 -18.29
N CYS A 114 25.70 -2.05 -18.03
CA CYS A 114 26.95 -1.30 -17.90
C CYS A 114 27.79 -1.80 -16.72
N VAL A 115 27.18 -1.98 -15.55
CA VAL A 115 27.87 -2.51 -14.36
C VAL A 115 28.33 -3.94 -14.59
N THR A 116 27.48 -4.81 -15.15
CA THR A 116 27.84 -6.18 -15.51
C THR A 116 29.02 -6.21 -16.48
N LEU A 117 29.01 -5.36 -17.51
CA LEU A 117 30.10 -5.25 -18.46
C LEU A 117 31.40 -4.82 -17.77
N LEU A 118 31.34 -3.84 -16.87
CA LEU A 118 32.49 -3.40 -16.09
C LEU A 118 33.07 -4.56 -15.27
N PHE A 119 32.24 -5.31 -14.54
CA PHE A 119 32.69 -6.48 -13.79
C PHE A 119 33.32 -7.55 -14.68
N VAL A 120 32.70 -7.84 -15.83
CA VAL A 120 33.24 -8.82 -16.79
C VAL A 120 34.60 -8.36 -17.34
N LEU A 121 34.74 -7.08 -17.69
CA LEU A 121 36.00 -6.52 -18.18
C LEU A 121 37.08 -6.54 -17.09
N SER A 122 36.74 -6.18 -15.85
CA SER A 122 37.66 -6.24 -14.72
C SER A 122 38.10 -7.67 -14.42
N ALA A 123 37.18 -8.64 -14.45
CA ALA A 123 37.48 -10.05 -14.24
C ALA A 123 38.36 -10.61 -15.37
N ALA A 124 38.07 -10.26 -16.63
CA ALA A 124 38.87 -10.67 -17.78
C ALA A 124 40.27 -10.06 -17.72
N ALA A 125 40.39 -8.77 -17.38
CA ALA A 125 41.68 -8.10 -17.22
C ALA A 125 42.49 -8.72 -16.07
N GLY A 126 41.86 -8.99 -14.93
CA GLY A 126 42.48 -9.68 -13.79
C GLY A 126 42.96 -11.09 -14.15
N GLY A 127 42.12 -11.88 -14.82
CA GLY A 127 42.49 -13.21 -15.30
C GLY A 127 43.64 -13.18 -16.30
N TRP A 128 43.61 -12.25 -17.25
CA TRP A 128 44.70 -12.06 -18.22
C TRP A 128 46.02 -11.66 -17.54
N LEU A 129 45.97 -10.78 -16.55
CA LEU A 129 47.13 -10.33 -15.79
C LEU A 129 47.76 -11.49 -15.00
N VAL A 130 46.92 -12.28 -14.32
CA VAL A 130 47.35 -13.48 -13.58
C VAL A 130 47.97 -14.53 -14.50
N MET A 131 47.44 -14.72 -15.71
CA MET A 131 48.03 -15.64 -16.69
C MET A 131 49.43 -15.21 -17.16
N ARG A 132 49.73 -13.91 -17.16
CA ARG A 132 51.05 -13.37 -17.53
C ARG A 132 52.03 -13.32 -16.35
N HIS A 133 51.50 -13.10 -15.15
CA HIS A 133 52.25 -12.89 -13.91
C HIS A 133 51.66 -13.76 -12.79
N PRO A 134 51.95 -15.08 -12.79
CA PRO A 134 51.40 -16.01 -11.82
C PRO A 134 51.76 -15.66 -10.36
N GLU A 135 52.87 -14.93 -10.15
CA GLU A 135 53.27 -14.39 -8.86
C GLU A 135 52.23 -13.47 -8.22
N LEU A 136 51.33 -12.86 -9.02
CA LEU A 136 50.27 -11.98 -8.51
C LEU A 136 49.17 -12.74 -7.78
N ILE A 137 49.01 -14.04 -8.02
CA ILE A 137 48.03 -14.87 -7.30
C ILE A 137 48.32 -14.84 -5.80
N ALA A 138 49.61 -14.80 -5.41
CA ALA A 138 50.03 -14.79 -4.01
C ALA A 138 49.57 -13.53 -3.24
N LEU A 139 49.22 -12.43 -3.92
CA LEU A 139 48.62 -11.26 -3.26
C LEU A 139 47.19 -11.50 -2.77
N PHE A 140 46.46 -12.40 -3.44
CA PHE A 140 45.04 -12.66 -3.16
C PHE A 140 44.80 -14.02 -2.51
N ALA A 141 45.71 -14.98 -2.73
CA ALA A 141 45.61 -16.34 -2.22
C ALA A 141 46.88 -16.73 -1.47
N SER A 142 46.74 -17.30 -0.27
CA SER A 142 47.87 -17.85 0.48
C SER A 142 48.43 -19.09 -0.21
N GLU A 143 49.72 -19.41 -0.01
CA GLU A 143 50.34 -20.60 -0.60
C GLU A 143 49.60 -21.90 -0.23
N GLN A 144 49.06 -21.99 1.00
CA GLN A 144 48.24 -23.14 1.40
C GLN A 144 46.98 -23.29 0.55
N MET A 145 46.30 -22.19 0.20
CA MET A 145 45.10 -22.24 -0.65
C MET A 145 45.45 -22.58 -2.09
N ILE A 146 46.55 -22.03 -2.62
CA ILE A 146 47.04 -22.34 -3.97
C ILE A 146 47.41 -23.83 -4.07
N ASN A 147 48.18 -24.35 -3.12
CA ASN A 147 48.58 -25.76 -3.09
C ASN A 147 47.37 -26.68 -2.89
N GLY A 148 46.40 -26.30 -2.06
CA GLY A 148 45.15 -27.04 -1.87
C GLY A 148 44.35 -27.18 -3.17
N VAL A 149 44.17 -26.07 -3.90
CA VAL A 149 43.46 -26.08 -5.19
C VAL A 149 44.23 -26.86 -6.25
N GLN A 150 45.55 -26.74 -6.31
CA GLN A 150 46.39 -27.51 -7.24
C GLN A 150 46.34 -29.02 -6.98
N GLN A 151 46.15 -29.43 -5.72
CA GLN A 151 45.99 -30.83 -5.32
C GLN A 151 44.55 -31.36 -5.54
N GLY A 152 43.65 -30.53 -6.07
CA GLY A 152 42.26 -30.90 -6.37
C GLY A 152 41.26 -30.62 -5.24
N ASN A 153 41.68 -29.95 -4.16
CA ASN A 153 40.78 -29.56 -3.07
C ASN A 153 40.05 -28.26 -3.41
N LEU A 154 38.88 -28.05 -2.81
CA LEU A 154 38.12 -26.81 -3.01
C LEU A 154 38.75 -25.67 -2.20
N TRP A 155 38.89 -24.50 -2.81
CA TRP A 155 39.33 -23.27 -2.15
C TRP A 155 38.47 -22.89 -0.93
N THR A 156 37.22 -23.36 -0.89
CA THR A 156 36.26 -23.12 0.19
C THR A 156 36.56 -23.89 1.47
N GLU A 157 37.28 -25.01 1.41
CA GLU A 157 37.62 -25.80 2.61
C GLU A 157 38.58 -25.04 3.53
N GLY A 158 39.52 -24.29 2.94
CA GLY A 158 40.41 -23.39 3.68
C GLY A 158 39.70 -22.18 4.30
N LEU A 159 38.57 -21.74 3.72
CA LEU A 159 37.77 -20.62 4.24
C LEU A 159 36.80 -21.04 5.36
N LEU A 160 36.22 -22.24 5.26
CA LEU A 160 35.32 -22.77 6.29
C LEU A 160 36.06 -23.26 7.54
N ASN A 161 37.36 -23.55 7.43
CA ASN A 161 38.22 -23.99 8.54
C ASN A 161 38.84 -22.83 9.36
N VAL A 162 38.44 -21.56 9.10
CA VAL A 162 38.85 -20.38 9.90
C VAL A 162 37.86 -20.10 11.04
N VAL A 163 36.90 -20.99 11.29
CA VAL A 163 36.04 -20.92 12.48
C VAL A 163 36.88 -21.34 13.69
N PRO A 164 37.06 -20.49 14.72
CA PRO A 164 37.76 -20.91 15.92
C PRO A 164 36.97 -22.06 16.55
N SER A 165 37.62 -23.22 16.68
CA SER A 165 37.12 -24.31 17.52
C SER A 165 36.87 -23.74 18.92
N SER A 166 35.59 -23.61 19.25
CA SER A 166 35.12 -23.26 20.60
C SER A 166 35.14 -24.49 21.49
#